data_AF-G0UD16-F1
#
_entry.id   AF-G0UD16-F1
#
_cell.length_a   1.000
_cell.length_b   1.000
_cell.length_c   1.000
_cell.angle_alpha   90.00
_cell.angle_beta   90.00
_cell.angle_gamma   90.00
#
_symmetry.space_group_name_H-M   'P 1'
#
loop_
_entity.id
_entity.type
_entity.pdbx_description
1 polymer ?
#
loop_
_entity_poly.entity_id
_entity_poly.type
_entity_poly.pdbx_seq_one_letter_code
_entity_poly.pdbx_strand_id
1 'polypeptide(L)'
;MFCRPFVSRTDLSSGGAVACSILTQRRFWAKPKKRPKVGQGFHEKAQKWRDEYLLDRHRVLADSLRSYVEFSSSKRAEPWDARFKPFDRVEKDGVYVLIRHLMEDKFQLCNYHHRPVKRLFCNVGLMGPQITTKARWKPHRFAMSPANTTKADRIYQKDKTVYTHGHND
;
A
#
# COMPACT_ATOMS: atom_id res chain seq x y z
N MET A 1 47.56 -4.64 37.13
CA MET A 1 46.89 -5.81 36.51
C MET A 1 46.96 -5.67 35.00
N PHE A 2 47.43 -6.71 34.34
CA PHE A 2 47.72 -6.79 32.91
C PHE A 2 46.46 -6.62 32.05
N CYS A 3 46.47 -5.67 31.10
CA CYS A 3 45.51 -5.66 30.00
C CYS A 3 46.12 -6.41 28.81
N ARG A 4 45.62 -7.61 28.53
CA ARG A 4 45.95 -8.34 27.30
C ARG A 4 45.28 -7.64 26.11
N PRO A 5 46.02 -7.25 25.06
CA PRO A 5 45.40 -6.86 23.80
C PRO A 5 44.90 -8.12 23.09
N PHE A 6 43.62 -8.14 22.74
CA PHE A 6 43.07 -9.15 21.83
C PHE A 6 43.51 -8.78 20.42
N VAL A 7 44.38 -9.60 19.84
CA VAL A 7 44.90 -9.41 18.47
C VAL A 7 44.23 -10.45 17.58
N SER A 8 43.31 -10.04 16.73
CA SER A 8 42.88 -10.84 15.58
C SER A 8 43.90 -10.65 14.45
N ARG A 9 44.64 -11.71 14.16
CA ARG A 9 45.58 -11.84 13.05
C ARG A 9 44.83 -11.95 11.73
N THR A 10 44.88 -10.89 10.92
CA THR A 10 44.78 -10.84 9.45
C THR A 10 44.98 -9.36 9.09
N ASP A 11 45.96 -8.87 8.36
CA ASP A 11 47.07 -9.43 7.62
C ASP A 11 48.17 -8.36 7.60
N LEU A 12 49.42 -8.82 7.64
CA LEU A 12 50.58 -8.01 7.29
C LEU A 12 50.58 -7.82 5.76
N SER A 13 50.62 -6.58 5.28
CA SER A 13 51.61 -6.11 4.29
C SER A 13 51.14 -4.84 3.59
N SER A 14 52.14 -4.00 3.26
CA SER A 14 52.06 -2.81 2.40
C SER A 14 51.25 -1.65 3.01
N GLY A 15 51.79 -0.45 3.17
CA GLY A 15 52.68 0.24 2.26
C GLY A 15 51.92 1.49 1.80
N GLY A 16 52.30 2.64 2.34
CA GLY A 16 51.94 3.94 1.77
C GLY A 16 50.63 4.58 2.23
N ALA A 17 50.79 5.86 2.55
CA ALA A 17 49.82 6.94 2.38
C ALA A 17 48.78 7.23 3.47
N VAL A 18 48.69 8.55 3.66
CA VAL A 18 47.64 9.36 4.28
C VAL A 18 47.69 9.40 5.80
N ALA A 19 48.21 10.52 6.31
CA ALA A 19 47.86 11.06 7.62
C ALA A 19 46.34 11.34 7.65
N CYS A 20 45.55 10.28 7.78
CA CYS A 20 44.14 10.39 8.05
C CYS A 20 44.06 10.75 9.53
N SER A 21 43.61 11.97 9.80
CA SER A 21 43.21 12.38 11.13
C SER A 21 42.03 11.49 11.53
N ILE A 22 42.31 10.31 12.07
CA ILE A 22 41.33 9.48 12.75
C ILE A 22 41.03 10.27 14.03
N LEU A 23 40.14 11.26 13.89
CA LEU A 23 39.30 11.72 14.98
C LEU A 23 38.55 10.46 15.40
N THR A 24 39.19 9.71 16.29
CA THR A 24 38.57 8.66 17.06
C THR A 24 37.34 9.31 17.64
N GLN A 25 36.19 9.01 17.04
CA GLN A 25 34.89 9.43 17.53
C GLN A 25 34.70 8.61 18.81
N ARG A 26 35.39 9.02 19.88
CA ARG A 26 35.15 8.56 21.23
C ARG A 26 33.67 8.85 21.43
N ARG A 27 32.86 7.79 21.40
CA ARG A 27 31.48 7.84 21.88
C ARG A 27 31.57 8.09 23.38
N PHE A 28 31.79 9.35 23.72
CA PHE A 28 31.64 9.82 25.08
C PHE A 28 30.16 9.68 25.38
N TRP A 29 29.82 8.75 26.27
CA TRP A 29 28.53 8.72 26.93
C TRP A 29 28.45 9.96 27.83
N ALA A 30 28.28 11.12 27.21
CA ALA A 30 28.12 12.39 27.89
C ALA A 30 26.77 12.37 28.61
N LYS A 31 26.76 12.88 29.85
CA LYS A 31 25.52 12.99 30.60
C LYS A 31 24.50 13.80 29.78
N PRO A 32 23.27 13.30 29.60
CA PRO A 32 22.26 14.01 28.84
C PRO A 32 22.03 15.39 29.46
N LYS A 33 22.09 16.44 28.62
CA LYS A 33 21.80 17.80 29.05
C LYS A 33 20.34 17.90 29.51
N LYS A 34 20.08 18.70 30.53
CA LYS A 34 18.73 18.92 31.05
C LYS A 34 17.83 19.52 29.96
N ARG A 35 16.63 18.95 29.78
CA ARG A 35 15.60 19.51 28.89
C ARG A 35 15.21 20.92 29.37
N PRO A 36 15.06 21.91 28.47
CA PRO A 36 14.57 23.24 28.84
C PRO A 36 13.15 23.17 29.42
N LYS A 37 12.76 24.21 30.18
CA LYS A 37 11.39 24.35 30.69
C LYS A 37 10.42 24.52 29.51
N VAL A 38 9.15 24.16 29.74
CA VAL A 38 8.07 24.42 28.79
C VAL A 38 7.85 25.92 28.66
N GLY A 39 7.59 26.40 27.43
CA GLY A 39 7.34 27.82 27.15
C GLY A 39 6.04 28.33 27.79
N GLN A 40 6.00 29.60 28.16
CA GLN A 40 4.79 30.23 28.70
C GLN A 40 3.66 30.22 27.66
N GLY A 41 2.42 29.95 28.10
CA GLY A 41 1.24 29.83 27.23
C GLY A 41 1.21 28.58 26.33
N PHE A 42 2.22 27.69 26.40
CA PHE A 42 2.24 26.48 25.57
C PHE A 42 1.11 25.51 25.94
N HIS A 43 0.77 25.39 27.23
CA HIS A 43 -0.26 24.46 27.69
C HIS A 43 -1.64 24.79 27.11
N GLU A 44 -2.05 26.07 27.16
CA GLU A 44 -3.32 26.53 26.58
C GLU A 44 -3.33 26.39 25.06
N LYS A 45 -2.24 26.77 24.39
CA LYS A 45 -2.11 26.61 22.92
C LYS A 45 -2.19 25.14 22.50
N ALA A 46 -1.51 24.26 23.22
CA ALA A 46 -1.50 22.84 22.94
C ALA A 46 -2.89 22.22 23.18
N GLN A 47 -3.59 22.64 24.23
CA GLN A 47 -4.95 22.19 24.51
C GLN A 47 -5.92 22.63 23.41
N LYS A 48 -5.97 23.94 23.11
CA LYS A 48 -6.84 24.48 22.06
C LYS A 48 -6.58 23.84 20.69
N TRP A 49 -5.31 23.67 20.32
CA TRP A 49 -4.95 23.01 19.06
C TRP A 49 -5.39 21.54 19.01
N ARG A 50 -5.29 20.81 20.12
CA ARG A 50 -5.77 19.42 20.19
C ARG A 50 -7.28 19.32 20.06
N ASP A 51 -8.00 20.24 20.68
CA ASP A 51 -9.46 20.27 20.66
C ASP A 51 -9.96 20.60 19.23
N GLU A 52 -9.40 21.64 18.60
CA GLU A 52 -9.72 22.00 17.21
C GLU A 52 -9.31 20.90 16.22
N TYR A 53 -8.16 20.25 16.43
CA TYR A 53 -7.72 19.13 15.60
C TYR A 53 -8.68 17.94 15.68
N LEU A 54 -9.20 17.64 16.88
CA LEU A 54 -10.18 16.57 17.05
C LEU A 54 -11.51 16.90 16.36
N LEU A 55 -11.94 18.17 16.42
CA LEU A 55 -13.13 18.64 15.70
C LEU A 55 -12.99 18.48 14.19
N ASP A 56 -11.88 18.91 13.58
CA ASP A 56 -11.63 18.67 12.15
C ASP A 56 -11.51 17.17 11.85
N ARG A 57 -10.92 16.39 12.76
CA ARG A 57 -10.79 14.93 12.60
C ARG A 57 -12.15 14.23 12.50
N HIS A 58 -13.20 14.73 13.16
CA HIS A 58 -14.55 14.18 13.01
C HIS A 58 -15.08 14.35 11.58
N ARG A 59 -14.91 15.54 10.98
CA ARG A 59 -15.29 15.79 9.58
C ARG A 59 -14.49 14.91 8.63
N VAL A 60 -13.18 14.88 8.78
CA VAL A 60 -12.27 14.04 7.99
C VAL A 60 -12.64 12.56 8.07
N LEU A 61 -13.02 12.07 9.27
CA LEU A 61 -13.49 10.70 9.44
C LEU A 61 -14.81 10.46 8.71
N ALA A 62 -15.78 11.36 8.84
CA ALA A 62 -17.05 11.27 8.14
C ALA A 62 -16.86 11.23 6.61
N ASP A 63 -16.04 12.13 6.07
CA ASP A 63 -15.70 12.18 4.65
C ASP A 63 -15.00 10.88 4.21
N SER A 64 -14.06 10.37 5.01
CA SER A 64 -13.35 9.12 4.71
C SER A 64 -14.26 7.90 4.70
N LEU A 65 -15.20 7.80 5.65
CA LEU A 65 -16.17 6.70 5.70
C LEU A 65 -17.12 6.76 4.51
N ARG A 66 -17.62 7.96 4.16
CA ARG A 66 -18.43 8.17 2.96
C ARG A 66 -17.69 7.70 1.71
N SER A 67 -16.46 8.17 1.49
CA SER A 67 -15.66 7.77 0.33
C SER A 67 -15.37 6.27 0.29
N TYR A 68 -15.18 5.61 1.43
CA TYR A 68 -14.98 4.16 1.49
C TYR A 68 -16.24 3.37 1.10
N VAL A 69 -17.41 3.82 1.56
CA VAL A 69 -18.70 3.18 1.22
C VAL A 69 -19.04 3.41 -0.25
N GLU A 70 -18.82 4.62 -0.77
CA GLU A 70 -18.95 4.93 -2.20
C GLU A 70 -18.01 4.05 -3.03
N PHE A 71 -16.75 3.89 -2.60
CA PHE A 71 -15.81 3.00 -3.25
C PHE A 71 -16.29 1.53 -3.21
N SER A 72 -16.84 1.08 -2.10
CA SER A 72 -17.31 -0.30 -1.96
C SER A 72 -18.52 -0.59 -2.85
N SER A 73 -19.35 0.43 -3.08
CA SER A 73 -20.62 0.31 -3.81
C SER A 73 -20.51 0.65 -5.30
N SER A 74 -19.41 1.26 -5.77
CA SER A 74 -19.23 1.64 -7.17
C SER A 74 -18.45 0.59 -7.98
N LYS A 75 -18.72 0.55 -9.29
CA LYS A 75 -18.17 -0.44 -10.23
C LYS A 75 -16.68 -0.21 -10.52
N ARG A 76 -15.93 -1.31 -10.51
CA ARG A 76 -14.48 -1.35 -10.79
C ARG A 76 -14.19 -1.79 -12.21
N ALA A 77 -12.98 -1.49 -12.68
CA ALA A 77 -12.44 -2.08 -13.88
C ALA A 77 -12.26 -3.60 -13.71
N GLU A 78 -12.31 -4.34 -14.80
CA GLU A 78 -12.15 -5.79 -14.78
C GLU A 78 -10.81 -6.20 -14.13
N PRO A 79 -10.81 -7.14 -13.17
CA PRO A 79 -9.63 -7.44 -12.36
C PRO A 79 -8.63 -8.40 -13.03
N TRP A 80 -9.01 -9.10 -14.09
CA TRP A 80 -8.11 -10.00 -14.82
C TRP A 80 -7.21 -9.24 -15.80
N ASP A 81 -6.05 -9.82 -16.10
CA ASP A 81 -5.13 -9.32 -17.11
C ASP A 81 -5.39 -10.04 -18.44
N ALA A 82 -6.04 -9.35 -19.37
CA ALA A 82 -6.40 -9.88 -20.69
C ALA A 82 -5.19 -10.24 -21.58
N ARG A 83 -3.95 -9.92 -21.14
CA ARG A 83 -2.74 -10.33 -21.88
C ARG A 83 -2.36 -11.79 -21.68
N PHE A 84 -2.98 -12.50 -20.73
CA PHE A 84 -2.64 -13.86 -20.37
C PHE A 84 -3.81 -14.83 -20.54
N LYS A 85 -3.51 -16.07 -20.92
CA LYS A 85 -4.47 -17.18 -20.90
C LYS A 85 -4.99 -17.39 -19.48
N PRO A 86 -6.32 -17.62 -19.29
CA PRO A 86 -7.34 -17.87 -20.31
C PRO A 86 -8.15 -16.63 -20.75
N PHE A 87 -7.72 -15.42 -20.38
CA PHE A 87 -8.43 -14.16 -20.63
C PHE A 87 -7.99 -13.43 -21.91
N ASP A 88 -6.96 -13.93 -22.59
CA ASP A 88 -6.49 -13.47 -23.91
C ASP A 88 -7.40 -13.88 -25.07
N ARG A 89 -8.33 -14.81 -24.83
CA ARG A 89 -9.28 -15.27 -25.83
C ARG A 89 -10.27 -14.17 -26.24
N VAL A 90 -10.85 -14.33 -27.42
CA VAL A 90 -11.90 -13.47 -27.95
C VAL A 90 -13.10 -13.47 -26.99
N GLU A 91 -13.73 -12.31 -26.78
CA GLU A 91 -14.88 -12.13 -25.87
C GLU A 91 -16.14 -12.96 -26.21
N LYS A 92 -16.14 -13.59 -27.39
CA LYS A 92 -17.20 -14.49 -27.85
C LYS A 92 -16.90 -15.97 -27.59
N ASP A 93 -15.74 -16.30 -27.00
CA ASP A 93 -15.29 -17.66 -26.77
C ASP A 93 -14.70 -17.86 -25.34
N GLY A 94 -14.62 -19.11 -24.90
CA GLY A 94 -13.92 -19.54 -23.70
C GLY A 94 -14.51 -18.94 -22.43
N VAL A 95 -13.67 -18.26 -21.64
CA VAL A 95 -14.06 -17.75 -20.31
C VAL A 95 -15.15 -16.71 -20.43
N TYR A 96 -15.13 -15.87 -21.47
CA TYR A 96 -16.12 -14.81 -21.63
C TYR A 96 -17.54 -15.34 -21.89
N VAL A 97 -17.67 -16.52 -22.53
CA VAL A 97 -18.96 -17.21 -22.69
C VAL A 97 -19.50 -17.65 -21.33
N LEU A 98 -18.62 -18.24 -20.51
CA LEU A 98 -18.96 -18.65 -19.15
C LEU A 98 -19.35 -17.45 -18.28
N ILE A 99 -18.62 -16.33 -18.41
CA ILE A 99 -18.97 -15.10 -17.69
C ILE A 99 -20.35 -14.62 -18.11
N ARG A 100 -20.59 -14.46 -19.42
CA ARG A 100 -21.83 -13.90 -19.98
C ARG A 100 -23.08 -14.70 -19.60
N HIS A 101 -23.00 -16.03 -19.64
CA HIS A 101 -24.19 -16.86 -19.46
C HIS A 101 -24.41 -17.36 -18.03
N LEU A 102 -23.37 -17.40 -17.19
CA LEU A 102 -23.48 -18.00 -15.86
C LEU A 102 -23.11 -17.05 -14.71
N MET A 103 -22.15 -16.14 -14.92
CA MET A 103 -21.58 -15.33 -13.83
C MET A 103 -21.91 -13.85 -13.88
N GLU A 104 -22.44 -13.35 -15.00
CA GLU A 104 -22.61 -11.92 -15.27
C GLU A 104 -23.35 -11.20 -14.13
N ASP A 105 -24.51 -11.71 -13.72
CA ASP A 105 -25.29 -11.15 -12.60
C ASP A 105 -24.46 -11.07 -11.31
N LYS A 106 -23.66 -12.10 -11.03
CA LYS A 106 -22.86 -12.16 -9.78
C LYS A 106 -21.67 -11.21 -9.82
N PHE A 107 -21.07 -11.01 -10.98
CA PHE A 107 -20.01 -10.02 -11.17
C PHE A 107 -20.52 -8.59 -11.10
N GLN A 108 -21.70 -8.33 -11.67
CA GLN A 108 -22.37 -7.05 -11.55
C GLN A 108 -22.74 -6.74 -10.09
N LEU A 109 -23.29 -7.72 -9.35
CA LEU A 109 -23.64 -7.57 -7.92
C LEU A 109 -22.45 -7.22 -7.03
N CYS A 110 -21.27 -7.78 -7.32
CA CYS A 110 -20.05 -7.47 -6.56
C CYS A 110 -19.23 -6.31 -7.14
N ASN A 111 -19.80 -5.55 -8.08
CA ASN A 111 -19.18 -4.35 -8.68
C ASN A 111 -17.78 -4.61 -9.25
N TYR A 112 -17.50 -5.83 -9.71
CA TYR A 112 -16.19 -6.25 -10.22
C TYR A 112 -15.02 -6.07 -9.23
N HIS A 113 -15.29 -5.99 -7.92
CA HIS A 113 -14.22 -5.95 -6.92
C HIS A 113 -13.35 -7.21 -7.03
N HIS A 114 -12.03 -7.02 -7.10
CA HIS A 114 -11.11 -8.10 -7.44
C HIS A 114 -11.14 -9.30 -6.49
N ARG A 115 -11.48 -9.11 -5.21
CA ARG A 115 -11.57 -10.20 -4.21
C ARG A 115 -12.81 -11.10 -4.45
N PRO A 116 -14.04 -10.58 -4.45
CA PRO A 116 -15.22 -11.40 -4.73
C PRO A 116 -15.19 -12.01 -6.13
N VAL A 117 -14.74 -11.29 -7.16
CA VAL A 117 -14.65 -11.85 -8.53
C VAL A 117 -13.75 -13.09 -8.56
N LYS A 118 -12.54 -13.02 -7.97
CA LYS A 118 -11.64 -14.19 -7.89
C LYS A 118 -12.27 -15.37 -7.15
N ARG A 119 -12.98 -15.11 -6.05
CA ARG A 119 -13.66 -16.16 -5.27
C ARG A 119 -14.83 -16.78 -6.03
N LEU A 120 -15.63 -15.97 -6.73
CA LEU A 120 -16.72 -16.45 -7.57
C LEU A 120 -16.18 -17.32 -8.72
N PHE A 121 -15.08 -16.92 -9.35
CA PHE A 121 -14.40 -17.77 -10.32
C PHE A 121 -13.99 -19.11 -9.71
N CYS A 122 -13.41 -19.11 -8.49
CA CYS A 122 -13.04 -20.37 -7.82
C CYS A 122 -14.27 -21.26 -7.57
N ASN A 123 -15.39 -20.66 -7.18
CA ASN A 123 -16.61 -21.37 -6.80
C ASN A 123 -17.40 -21.90 -8.00
N VAL A 124 -17.22 -21.34 -9.20
CA VAL A 124 -17.88 -21.86 -10.41
C VAL A 124 -17.33 -23.22 -10.83
N GLY A 125 -16.09 -23.54 -10.48
CA GLY A 125 -15.51 -24.89 -10.69
C GLY A 125 -15.18 -25.24 -12.14
N LEU A 126 -15.87 -24.68 -13.13
CA LEU A 126 -15.67 -24.95 -14.57
C LEU A 126 -14.32 -24.45 -15.12
N MET A 127 -13.68 -23.51 -14.43
CA MET A 127 -12.33 -23.01 -14.76
C MET A 127 -11.21 -23.84 -14.10
N GLY A 128 -11.57 -24.74 -13.18
CA GLY A 128 -10.63 -25.58 -12.43
C GLY A 128 -9.56 -24.79 -11.66
N PRO A 129 -8.38 -25.38 -11.42
CA PRO A 129 -7.29 -24.76 -10.64
C PRO A 129 -6.58 -23.62 -11.38
N GLN A 130 -7.03 -23.25 -12.58
CA GLN A 130 -6.34 -22.30 -13.46
C GLN A 130 -6.34 -20.86 -12.92
N ILE A 131 -7.30 -20.51 -12.07
CA ILE A 131 -7.52 -19.14 -11.57
C ILE A 131 -6.33 -18.61 -10.77
N THR A 132 -5.72 -19.46 -9.95
CA THR A 132 -4.57 -19.07 -9.13
C THR A 132 -3.23 -19.37 -9.80
N THR A 133 -3.19 -20.39 -10.67
CA THR A 133 -1.95 -20.93 -11.25
C THR A 133 -1.59 -20.34 -12.61
N LYS A 134 -2.55 -20.29 -13.55
CA LYS A 134 -2.31 -19.88 -14.95
C LYS A 134 -2.81 -18.46 -15.22
N ALA A 135 -4.02 -18.17 -14.80
CA ALA A 135 -4.64 -16.87 -14.99
C ALA A 135 -3.86 -15.79 -14.24
N ARG A 136 -3.69 -14.63 -14.90
CA ARG A 136 -3.06 -13.46 -14.29
C ARG A 136 -4.09 -12.38 -13.99
N TRP A 137 -3.86 -11.71 -12.88
CA TRP A 137 -4.72 -10.67 -12.34
C TRP A 137 -3.96 -9.36 -12.31
N LYS A 138 -4.66 -8.26 -12.53
CA LYS A 138 -4.07 -6.92 -12.42
C LYS A 138 -3.53 -6.71 -11.00
N PRO A 139 -2.41 -5.97 -10.83
CA PRO A 139 -1.91 -5.62 -9.51
C PRO A 139 -2.94 -4.82 -8.70
N HIS A 140 -2.86 -4.90 -7.38
CA HIS A 140 -3.87 -4.38 -6.45
C HIS A 140 -4.33 -2.94 -6.78
N ARG A 141 -3.39 -2.00 -7.00
CA ARG A 141 -3.73 -0.59 -7.26
C ARG A 141 -4.47 -0.36 -8.58
N PHE A 142 -4.15 -1.13 -9.63
CA PHE A 142 -4.81 -1.04 -10.93
C PHE A 142 -6.18 -1.73 -10.93
N ALA A 143 -6.32 -2.80 -10.14
CA ALA A 143 -7.60 -3.51 -9.98
C ALA A 143 -8.62 -2.73 -9.13
N MET A 144 -8.21 -1.64 -8.47
CA MET A 144 -9.08 -0.75 -7.69
C MET A 144 -9.49 0.51 -8.47
N SER A 145 -9.15 0.60 -9.76
CA SER A 145 -9.54 1.74 -10.58
C SER A 145 -11.05 1.67 -10.92
N PRO A 146 -11.73 2.82 -11.05
CA PRO A 146 -13.11 2.87 -11.53
C PRO A 146 -13.27 2.24 -12.91
N ALA A 147 -14.46 1.72 -13.23
CA ALA A 147 -14.73 1.04 -14.51
C ALA A 147 -14.36 1.86 -15.75
N ASN A 148 -14.57 3.18 -15.72
CA ASN A 148 -14.35 4.09 -16.86
C ASN A 148 -12.90 4.59 -16.98
N THR A 149 -11.95 3.90 -16.35
CA THR A 149 -10.54 4.33 -16.35
C THR A 149 -9.87 4.05 -17.69
N THR A 150 -9.43 5.09 -18.38
CA THR A 150 -8.73 4.98 -19.68
C THR A 150 -7.21 5.09 -19.56
N LYS A 151 -6.70 5.97 -18.68
CA LYS A 151 -5.27 6.22 -18.49
C LYS A 151 -4.77 5.75 -17.12
N ALA A 152 -3.52 5.31 -17.06
CA ALA A 152 -2.88 4.84 -15.83
C ALA A 152 -2.72 5.95 -14.76
N ASP A 153 -2.66 7.22 -15.17
CA ASP A 153 -2.52 8.37 -14.27
C ASP A 153 -3.66 8.50 -13.26
N ARG A 154 -4.80 7.85 -13.53
CA ARG A 154 -5.98 7.85 -12.64
C ARG A 154 -5.67 7.40 -11.21
N ILE A 155 -4.64 6.56 -11.03
CA ILE A 155 -4.19 6.08 -9.70
C ILE A 155 -3.64 7.23 -8.84
N TYR A 156 -3.02 8.24 -9.46
CA TYR A 156 -2.42 9.37 -8.75
C TYR A 156 -3.36 10.56 -8.58
N GLN A 157 -4.49 10.55 -9.29
CA GLN A 157 -5.53 11.59 -9.26
C GLN A 157 -6.58 11.39 -8.16
N LYS A 158 -6.44 10.34 -7.33
CA LYS A 158 -7.33 10.09 -6.21
C LYS A 158 -7.22 11.19 -5.16
N ASP A 159 -8.30 11.43 -4.43
CA ASP A 159 -8.30 12.36 -3.32
C ASP A 159 -7.32 11.91 -2.23
N LYS A 160 -6.46 12.83 -1.78
CA LYS A 160 -5.44 12.62 -0.74
C LYS A 160 -5.86 13.17 0.62
N THR A 161 -7.01 13.84 0.70
CA THR A 161 -7.52 14.45 1.93
C THR A 161 -8.28 13.46 2.82
N VAL A 162 -8.64 12.29 2.27
CA VAL A 162 -9.35 11.22 2.98
C VAL A 162 -8.44 10.04 3.33
N TYR A 163 -8.80 9.32 4.40
CA TYR A 163 -8.00 8.26 5.00
C TYR A 163 -8.57 6.86 4.73
N THR A 164 -8.67 6.49 3.45
CA THR A 164 -9.18 5.16 3.04
C THR A 164 -8.08 4.17 2.66
N HIS A 165 -6.80 4.53 2.82
CA HIS A 165 -5.65 3.71 2.41
C HIS A 165 -5.69 3.28 0.92
N GLY A 166 -6.25 4.14 0.05
CA GLY A 166 -6.38 3.89 -1.38
C GLY A 166 -7.67 3.16 -1.80
N HIS A 167 -8.56 2.90 -0.84
CA HIS A 167 -9.95 2.45 -1.03
C HIS A 167 -10.92 3.64 -1.15
N ASN A 168 -10.52 4.65 -1.93
CA ASN A 168 -11.35 5.72 -2.45
C ASN A 168 -11.19 5.77 -3.97
N ASP A 169 -12.09 6.48 -4.65
CA ASP A 169 -11.98 6.74 -6.08
C ASP A 169 -11.25 8.04 -6.39
#